data_AF-A0A6G3ZAF0-F1
#
_entry.id   AF-A0A6G3ZAF0-F1
#
_cell.length_a   1.000
_cell.length_b   1.000
_cell.length_c   1.000
_cell.angle_alpha   90.00
_cell.angle_beta   90.00
_cell.angle_gamma   90.00
#
_symmetry.space_group_name_H-M   'P 1'
#
loop_
_entity.id
_entity.type
_entity.pdbx_description
1 polymer ?
#
loop_
_entity_poly.entity_id
_entity_poly.type
_entity_poly.pdbx_seq_one_letter_code
_entity_poly.pdbx_strand_id
1 'polypeptide(L)' 'MPEIRFQIEWPDGAQEMCYSPSLIIKKYFSPGETYSLEDFLSRSRTALNIASDRVQAKYGFPCGRAMGQLQQIENTSAQ' A
#
# COMPACT_ATOMS: atom_id res chain seq x y z
N MET A 1 -11.96 11.86 -3.42
CA MET A 1 -10.57 11.41 -3.63
C MET A 1 -10.68 10.02 -4.22
N PRO A 2 -9.93 9.65 -5.27
CA PRO A 2 -10.03 8.31 -5.82
C PRO A 2 -9.37 7.32 -4.85
N GLU A 3 -10.21 6.48 -4.23
CA GLU A 3 -9.77 5.25 -3.56
C GLU A 3 -9.55 4.15 -4.60
N ILE A 4 -8.58 3.30 -4.36
CA ILE A 4 -8.27 2.17 -5.22
C ILE A 4 -7.94 0.95 -4.37
N ARG A 5 -8.36 -0.22 -4.86
CA ARG A 5 -7.93 -1.50 -4.34
C ARG A 5 -6.99 -2.13 -5.35
N PHE A 6 -5.90 -2.68 -4.86
CA PHE A 6 -4.91 -3.39 -5.67
C PHE A 6 -4.71 -4.78 -5.07
N GLN A 7 -4.47 -5.75 -5.94
CA GLN A 7 -4.19 -7.11 -5.54
C GLN A 7 -2.68 -7.32 -5.63
N ILE A 8 -2.13 -7.95 -4.60
CA ILE A 8 -0.74 -8.37 -4.56
C ILE A 8 -0.67 -9.88 -4.41
N GLU A 9 0.42 -10.45 -4.90
CA GLU A 9 0.74 -11.86 -4.71
C GLU A 9 2.05 -11.92 -3.91
N TRP A 10 1.98 -12.60 -2.79
CA TRP A 10 3.11 -12.87 -1.90
C TRP A 10 3.99 -13.98 -2.48
N PRO A 11 5.27 -14.06 -2.07
CA PRO A 11 6.17 -15.12 -2.54
C PRO A 11 5.69 -16.55 -2.21
N ASP A 12 4.84 -16.70 -1.19
CA ASP A 12 4.21 -17.98 -0.82
C ASP A 12 3.01 -18.34 -1.73
N GLY A 13 2.66 -17.49 -2.70
CA GLY A 13 1.48 -17.63 -3.57
C GLY A 13 0.18 -17.13 -2.94
N ALA A 14 0.23 -16.64 -1.69
CA ALA A 14 -0.91 -16.00 -1.06
C ALA A 14 -1.27 -14.70 -1.79
N GLN A 15 -2.54 -14.51 -2.11
CA GLN A 15 -3.03 -13.27 -2.72
C GLN A 15 -3.71 -12.40 -1.68
N GLU A 16 -3.36 -11.13 -1.63
CA GLU A 16 -3.93 -10.17 -0.69
C GLU A 16 -4.52 -8.97 -1.43
N MET A 17 -5.70 -8.53 -1.00
CA MET A 17 -6.33 -7.33 -1.54
C MET A 17 -6.06 -6.14 -0.63
N CYS A 18 -5.22 -5.23 -1.10
CA CYS A 18 -4.81 -4.05 -0.35
C CYS A 18 -5.65 -2.83 -0.73
N TYR A 19 -5.99 -2.02 0.27
CA TYR A 19 -6.69 -0.75 0.09
C TYR A 19 -5.72 0.44 0.09
N SER A 20 -5.85 1.33 -0.91
CA SER A 20 -5.15 2.60 -0.94
C SER A 20 -6.13 3.77 -1.13
N PRO A 21 -6.11 4.79 -0.26
CA PRO A 21 -6.98 5.96 -0.41
C PRO A 21 -6.49 6.94 -1.50
N SER A 22 -5.46 6.58 -2.28
CA SER A 22 -4.90 7.42 -3.34
C SER A 22 -4.34 6.62 -4.51
N LEU A 23 -4.38 7.21 -5.71
CA LEU A 23 -3.79 6.62 -6.91
C LEU A 23 -2.25 6.68 -6.94
N ILE A 24 -1.61 7.23 -5.91
CA ILE A 24 -0.15 7.30 -5.83
C ILE A 24 0.49 5.90 -5.87
N ILE A 25 -0.22 4.88 -5.41
CA ILE A 25 0.23 3.48 -5.43
C ILE A 25 0.64 3.03 -6.84
N LYS A 26 -0.03 3.52 -7.90
CA LYS A 26 0.31 3.23 -9.30
C LYS A 26 1.62 3.86 -9.78
N LYS A 27 2.18 4.83 -9.04
CA LYS A 27 3.51 5.39 -9.32
C LYS A 27 4.63 4.57 -8.72
N TYR A 28 4.32 3.79 -7.68
CA TYR A 28 5.29 2.95 -6.98
C TYR A 28 5.28 1.51 -7.49
N PHE A 29 4.11 1.01 -7.92
CA PHE A 29 3.92 -0.35 -8.40
C PHE A 29 3.45 -0.36 -9.86
N SER A 30 4.14 -1.16 -10.66
CA SER A 30 3.77 -1.48 -12.03
C SER A 30 3.06 -2.84 -12.09
N PRO A 31 1.93 -2.95 -12.80
CA PRO A 31 1.26 -4.24 -12.97
C PRO A 31 2.13 -5.21 -13.77
N GLY A 32 2.26 -6.45 -13.28
CA GLY A 32 3.08 -7.48 -13.89
C GLY A 32 4.58 -7.40 -13.55
N GLU A 33 4.98 -6.45 -12.70
CA GLU A 33 6.35 -6.36 -12.22
C GLU A 33 6.52 -7.07 -10.88
N THR A 34 7.64 -7.76 -10.73
CA THR A 34 8.00 -8.48 -9.51
C THR A 34 9.00 -7.65 -8.72
N TYR A 35 8.71 -7.42 -7.45
CA TYR A 35 9.58 -6.68 -6.53
C TYR A 35 10.09 -7.63 -5.45
N SER A 36 11.33 -7.46 -5.01
CA SER A 36 11.82 -8.12 -3.80
C SER A 36 10.98 -7.67 -2.61
N LEU A 37 10.79 -8.54 -1.62
CA LEU A 37 9.97 -8.26 -0.45
C LEU A 37 10.37 -6.93 0.23
N GLU A 38 11.66 -6.70 0.43
CA GLU A 38 12.19 -5.48 1.03
C GLU A 38 11.85 -4.22 0.21
N ASP A 39 11.98 -4.29 -1.12
CA ASP A 39 11.64 -3.18 -2.03
C ASP A 39 10.13 -2.92 -2.05
N PHE A 40 9.33 -4.00 -2.07
CA PHE A 40 7.88 -3.93 -1.98
C PHE A 40 7.41 -3.27 -0.68
N LEU A 41 8.00 -3.64 0.46
CA LEU A 41 7.70 -3.04 1.76
C LEU A 41 8.08 -1.56 1.81
N SER A 42 9.30 -1.22 1.35
CA SER A 42 9.78 0.16 1.29
C SER A 42 8.88 1.06 0.43
N ARG A 43 8.50 0.56 -0.75
CA ARG A 43 7.57 1.23 -1.67
C ARG A 43 6.17 1.35 -1.09
N SER A 44 5.64 0.29 -0.49
CA SER A 44 4.32 0.27 0.15
C SER A 44 4.25 1.28 1.28
N ARG A 45 5.27 1.30 2.15
CA ARG A 45 5.41 2.27 3.24
C ARG A 45 5.41 3.69 2.71
N THR A 46 6.23 3.97 1.70
CA THR A 46 6.31 5.30 1.09
C THR A 46 4.98 5.71 0.45
N ALA A 47 4.40 4.84 -0.37
CA ALA A 47 3.15 5.11 -1.08
C ALA A 47 1.96 5.32 -0.14
N LEU A 48 1.82 4.49 0.90
CA LEU A 48 0.72 4.58 1.88
C LEU A 48 0.88 5.79 2.80
N ASN A 49 2.11 6.16 3.18
CA ASN A 49 2.37 7.40 3.92
C ASN A 49 1.99 8.63 3.09
N ILE A 50 2.42 8.70 1.82
CA ILE A 50 2.04 9.80 0.92
C ILE A 50 0.53 9.82 0.68
N ALA A 51 -0.10 8.66 0.54
CA ALA A 51 -1.56 8.58 0.40
C ALA A 51 -2.27 9.14 1.65
N SER A 52 -1.78 8.81 2.85
CA SER A 52 -2.31 9.31 4.12
C SER A 52 -2.10 10.82 4.27
N ASP A 53 -0.91 11.34 3.96
CA ASP A 53 -0.59 12.77 3.99
C ASP A 53 -1.52 13.57 3.07
N ARG A 54 -1.76 13.07 1.85
CA ARG A 54 -2.72 13.70 0.93
C ARG A 54 -4.14 13.71 1.50
N VAL A 55 -4.56 12.63 2.15
CA VAL A 55 -5.88 12.58 2.83
C VAL A 55 -5.92 13.59 3.97
N GLN A 56 -4.86 13.70 4.77
CA GLN A 56 -4.74 14.69 5.84
C GLN A 56 -4.79 16.12 5.28
N ALA A 57 -4.07 16.42 4.21
CA ALA A 57 -4.09 17.72 3.57
C ALA A 57 -5.48 18.08 3.00
N LYS A 58 -6.26 17.08 2.57
CA LYS A 58 -7.59 17.31 1.98
C LYS A 58 -8.73 17.32 2.99
N TYR A 59 -8.67 16.47 4.02
CA TYR A 59 -9.76 16.21 4.95
C TYR A 59 -9.44 16.64 6.39
N GLY A 60 -8.19 17.00 6.69
CA GLY A 60 -7.75 17.43 8.02
C GLY A 60 -7.39 16.30 8.98
N PHE A 61 -7.49 15.02 8.56
CA PHE A 61 -7.18 13.87 9.41
C PHE A 61 -6.41 12.77 8.63
N PRO A 62 -5.45 12.07 9.28
CA PRO A 62 -4.71 10.99 8.65
C PRO A 62 -5.61 9.77 8.39
N CYS A 63 -5.31 9.01 7.34
CA CYS A 63 -6.11 7.85 6.98
C CYS A 63 -5.68 6.61 7.77
N GLY A 64 -6.38 6.30 8.87
CA GLY A 64 -6.11 5.10 9.67
C GLY A 64 -6.19 3.80 8.87
N ARG A 65 -7.03 3.75 7.83
CA ARG A 65 -7.13 2.58 6.92
C ARG A 65 -5.83 2.32 6.15
N ALA A 66 -5.11 3.36 5.73
CA ALA A 66 -3.84 3.20 5.02
C ALA A 66 -2.74 2.64 5.95
N MET A 67 -2.69 3.13 7.19
CA MET A 67 -1.73 2.64 8.20
C MET A 67 -2.04 1.19 8.60
N GLY A 68 -3.31 0.86 8.82
CA GLY A 68 -3.71 -0.53 9.10
C GLY A 68 -3.38 -1.48 7.94
N GLN A 69 -3.56 -1.03 6.69
CA GLN A 69 -3.15 -1.81 5.52
C GLN A 69 -1.62 -2.04 5.51
N LEU A 70 -0.82 -1.01 5.78
CA LEU A 70 0.63 -1.13 5.83
C LEU A 70 1.06 -2.15 6.91
N GLN A 71 0.47 -2.08 8.10
CA GLN A 71 0.79 -3.02 9.17
C GLN A 71 0.43 -4.46 8.80
N GLN A 72 -0.70 -4.68 8.12
CA GLN A 72 -1.05 -6.03 7.64
C GLN A 72 -0.01 -6.54 6.65
N ILE A 73 0.38 -5.70 5.68
CA ILE A 73 1.41 -6.03 4.69
C ILE A 73 2.73 -6.39 5.40
N GLU A 74 3.19 -5.57 6.34
CA GLU A 74 4.42 -5.83 7.10
C GLU A 74 4.31 -7.13 7.92
N ASN A 75 3.16 -7.38 8.55
CA ASN A 75 2.96 -8.58 9.35
C ASN A 75 2.95 -9.85 8.47
N THR A 76 2.23 -9.84 7.35
CA THR A 76 2.20 -10.95 6.39
C THR A 76 3.58 -11.19 5.78
N SER A 77 4.36 -10.14 5.51
CA SER A 77 5.72 -10.26 4.98
C SER A 77 6.73 -10.87 5.96
N ALA A 78 6.44 -10.80 7.25
CA ALA A 78 7.31 -11.33 8.31
C ALA A 78 6.98 -12.79 8.69
N GLN A 79 5.92 -13.37 8.10
CA GLN A 79 5.51 -14.76 8.36
C GLN A 79 6.28 -15.78 7.53
#